data_AF-A0A962BX40-F1
#
_entry.id   AF-A0A962BX40-F1
#
_cell.length_a   1.000
_cell.length_b   1.000
_cell.length_c   1.000
_cell.angle_alpha   90.00
_cell.angle_beta   90.00
_cell.angle_gamma   90.00
#
_symmetry.space_group_name_H-M   'P 1'
#
loop_
_entity.id
_entity.type
_entity.pdbx_description
1 polymer ?
#
loop_
_entity_poly.entity_id
_entity_poly.type
_entity_poly.pdbx_seq_one_letter_code
_entity_poly.pdbx_strand_id
1 'polypeptide(L)' 'MLWLLAFYAAWLGLVMAGQHWHTLRENWGIAAAMGLGSYVAGSTPMGGGTVGFPILVLLFEQPPQLGRDFSFAVQSIGM' A
#
# COMPACT_ATOMS: atom_id res chain seq x y z
N MET A 1 -15.04 15.36 -2.24
CA MET A 1 -14.25 15.78 -1.06
C MET A 1 -14.81 15.26 0.26
N LEU A 2 -16.12 15.38 0.53
CA LEU A 2 -16.74 14.85 1.76
C LEU A 2 -16.47 13.36 2.00
N TRP A 3 -16.53 12.52 0.96
CA TRP A 3 -16.24 11.09 1.07
C TRP A 3 -14.80 10.81 1.54
N LEU A 4 -13.81 11.52 0.99
CA LEU A 4 -12.40 11.39 1.40
C LEU A 4 -12.21 11.78 2.86
N LEU A 5 -12.87 12.86 3.28
CA LEU A 5 -12.80 13.33 4.66
C LEU A 5 -13.42 12.32 5.63
N ALA A 6 -14.56 11.74 5.26
CA ALA A 6 -15.18 10.66 6.03
C ALA A 6 -14.29 9.40 6.09
N PHE A 7 -13.67 9.02 4.97
CA PHE A 7 -12.75 7.88 4.91
C PHE A 7 -11.54 8.08 5.82
N TYR A 8 -10.83 9.20 5.69
CA TYR A 8 -9.64 9.48 6.51
C TYR A 8 -9.99 9.68 7.99
N ALA A 9 -11.14 10.26 8.31
CA ALA A 9 -11.60 10.39 9.69
C ALA A 9 -11.92 9.02 10.31
N ALA A 10 -12.62 8.14 9.59
CA ALA A 10 -12.91 6.78 10.05
C ALA A 10 -11.62 5.96 10.23
N TRP A 11 -10.71 6.02 9.24
CA TRP A 11 -9.41 5.37 9.31
C TRP A 11 -8.59 5.84 10.52
N LEU A 12 -8.49 7.16 10.73
CA LEU A 12 -7.76 7.73 11.86
C LEU A 12 -8.41 7.35 13.19
N GLY A 13 -9.74 7.32 13.25
CA GLY A 13 -10.50 6.82 14.40
C GLY A 13 -10.14 5.38 14.77
N LEU A 14 -10.03 4.48 13.77
CA LEU A 14 -9.61 3.09 13.98
C LEU A 14 -8.17 2.99 14.50
N VAL A 15 -7.25 3.76 13.91
CA VAL A 15 -5.84 3.80 14.35
C VAL A 15 -5.72 4.24 15.80
N MET A 16 -6.44 5.30 16.17
CA MET A 16 -6.45 5.83 17.53
C MET A 16 -7.06 4.84 18.53
N ALA A 17 -8.20 4.24 18.18
CA ALA A 17 -8.90 3.28 19.03
C ALA A 17 -8.07 2.00 19.27
N GLY A 18 -7.37 1.52 18.25
CA GLY A 18 -6.55 0.30 18.33
C GLY A 18 -5.09 0.52 18.76
N GLN A 19 -4.67 1.76 19.04
CA GLN A 19 -3.28 2.12 19.36
C GLN A 19 -2.26 1.61 18.32
N HIS A 20 -2.66 1.55 17.04
CA HIS A 20 -1.87 0.97 15.94
C HIS A 20 -0.74 1.89 15.43
N TRP A 21 -0.38 2.91 16.21
CA TRP A 21 0.70 3.86 15.87
C TRP A 21 2.06 3.19 15.69
N HIS A 22 2.33 2.13 16.46
CA HIS A 22 3.55 1.35 16.31
C HIS A 22 3.58 0.62 14.97
N THR A 23 2.51 -0.10 14.66
CA THR A 23 2.35 -0.84 13.41
C THR A 23 2.47 0.07 12.18
N LEU A 24 1.89 1.28 12.25
CA LEU A 24 2.03 2.29 11.19
C LEU A 24 3.49 2.71 10.99
N ARG A 25 4.25 2.93 12.08
CA ARG A 25 5.67 3.29 11.98
C ARG A 25 6.53 2.14 11.48
N GLU A 26 6.18 0.89 11.75
CA GLU A 26 6.93 -0.26 11.24
C GLU A 26 6.63 -0.56 9.78
N ASN A 27 5.39 -0.31 9.32
CA ASN A 27 4.91 -0.76 8.01
C ASN A 27 4.60 0.39 7.03
N TRP A 28 5.04 1.62 7.31
CA TRP A 28 4.77 2.78 6.47
C TRP A 28 5.27 2.60 5.01
N GLY A 29 6.32 1.80 4.81
CA GLY A 29 6.86 1.48 3.49
C GLY A 29 5.82 0.84 2.56
N ILE A 30 4.85 0.09 3.11
CA ILE A 30 3.74 -0.49 2.35
C ILE A 30 2.83 0.61 1.79
N ALA A 31 2.52 1.64 2.58
CA ALA A 31 1.72 2.78 2.13
C ALA A 31 2.44 3.57 1.03
N ALA A 32 3.76 3.75 1.15
CA ALA A 32 4.57 4.38 0.12
C ALA A 32 4.59 3.54 -1.18
N ALA A 33 4.73 2.22 -1.06
CA ALA A 33 4.66 1.29 -2.18
C ALA A 33 3.29 1.31 -2.87
N MET A 34 2.19 1.39 -2.10
CA MET A 34 0.85 1.55 -2.67
C MET A 34 0.70 2.87 -3.41
N GLY A 35 1.11 3.99 -2.80
CA GLY A 35 0.95 5.32 -3.40
C GLY A 35 1.72 5.47 -4.72
N LEU A 36 3.00 5.12 -4.72
CA LEU A 36 3.84 5.14 -5.93
C LEU A 36 3.41 4.07 -6.94
N GLY A 37 3.07 2.88 -6.44
CA GLY A 37 2.54 1.76 -7.20
C GLY A 37 1.32 2.16 -8.04
N SER A 38 0.31 2.73 -7.37
CA SER A 38 -0.93 3.19 -8.01
C SER A 38 -0.71 4.34 -8.99
N TYR A 39 0.24 5.24 -8.73
CA TYR A 39 0.55 6.32 -9.66
C TYR A 39 1.13 5.78 -10.98
N VAL A 40 2.16 4.94 -10.91
CA VAL A 40 2.81 4.39 -12.12
C VAL A 40 1.90 3.38 -12.82
N ALA A 41 1.25 2.48 -12.09
CA ALA A 41 0.31 1.52 -12.65
C ALA A 41 -0.93 2.20 -13.24
N GLY A 42 -1.41 3.30 -12.65
CA GLY A 42 -2.50 4.09 -13.24
C GLY A 42 -2.10 4.81 -14.53
N SER A 43 -0.80 5.11 -14.70
CA SER A 43 -0.26 5.80 -15.88
C SER A 43 0.18 4.87 -17.02
N THR A 44 0.17 3.55 -16.82
CA THR A 44 0.66 2.54 -17.78
C THR A 44 -0.27 1.32 -17.83
N PRO A 45 -0.27 0.51 -18.90
CA PRO A 45 -1.06 -0.74 -18.93
C PRO A 45 -0.46 -1.87 -18.07
N MET A 46 0.39 -1.55 -17.11
CA MET A 46 1.04 -2.51 -16.21
C MET A 46 0.18 -2.74 -14.96
N GLY A 47 0.06 -4.00 -14.54
CA GLY A 47 -0.67 -4.34 -13.30
C GLY A 47 -0.02 -3.75 -12.04
N GLY A 48 -0.82 -3.53 -10.98
CA GLY A 48 -0.31 -2.96 -9.72
C GLY A 48 0.80 -3.79 -9.07
N GLY A 49 0.82 -5.12 -9.30
CA GLY A 49 1.81 -6.03 -8.76
C GLY A 49 3.22 -5.87 -9.36
N THR A 50 3.37 -5.43 -10.61
CA THR A 50 4.69 -5.22 -11.24
C THR A 50 5.36 -3.94 -10.79
N VAL A 51 4.60 -2.96 -10.30
CA VAL A 51 5.14 -1.70 -9.74
C VAL A 51 5.36 -1.81 -8.23
N GLY A 52 4.45 -2.46 -7.49
CA GLY A 52 4.58 -2.62 -6.04
C GLY A 52 5.81 -3.43 -5.61
N PHE A 53 6.14 -4.48 -6.37
CA PHE A 53 7.27 -5.37 -6.09
C PHE A 53 8.62 -4.64 -6.01
N PRO A 54 9.08 -3.90 -7.03
CA PRO A 54 10.36 -3.21 -6.97
C PRO A 54 10.41 -2.15 -5.87
N ILE A 55 9.29 -1.51 -5.53
CA ILE A 55 9.27 -0.53 -4.43
C ILE A 55 9.50 -1.25 -3.09
N LEU A 56 8.79 -2.34 -2.82
CA LEU A 56 8.97 -3.06 -1.55
C LEU A 56 10.32 -3.77 -1.47
N VAL A 57 10.75 -4.44 -2.53
CA VAL A 57 11.92 -5.33 -2.50
C VAL A 57 13.22 -4.58 -2.82
N LEU A 58 13.22 -3.64 -3.77
CA LEU A 58 14.44 -2.93 -4.18
C LEU A 58 14.63 -1.61 -3.43
N LEU A 59 13.57 -0.85 -3.15
CA LEU A 59 13.68 0.42 -2.44
C LEU A 59 13.63 0.26 -0.91
N PHE A 60 12.74 -0.60 -0.41
CA PHE A 60 12.56 -0.85 1.04
C PHE A 60 13.24 -2.12 1.54
N GLU A 61 14.04 -2.79 0.69
CA GLU A 61 14.83 -3.99 1.02
C GLU A 61 14.02 -5.10 1.72
N GLN A 62 12.71 -5.19 1.42
CA GLN A 62 11.85 -6.20 2.02
C GLN A 62 12.08 -7.59 1.41
N PRO A 63 11.76 -8.66 2.14
CA PRO A 63 11.87 -10.01 1.61
C PRO A 63 11.10 -10.18 0.29
N PRO A 64 11.71 -10.83 -0.73
CA PRO A 64 11.04 -11.04 -2.03
C PRO A 64 9.71 -11.80 -1.93
N GLN A 65 9.54 -12.62 -0.88
CA GLN A 65 8.29 -13.32 -0.57
C GLN A 65 7.17 -12.32 -0.24
N LEU A 66 7.45 -11.31 0.59
CA LEU A 66 6.49 -10.25 0.92
C LEU A 66 6.10 -9.47 -0.34
N GLY A 67 7.06 -9.12 -1.18
CA GLY A 67 6.79 -8.44 -2.45
C GLY A 67 5.86 -9.25 -3.36
N ARG A 68 6.07 -10.57 -3.46
CA ARG A 68 5.23 -11.48 -4.25
C ARG A 68 3.81 -11.57 -3.70
N ASP A 69 3.68 -11.80 -2.39
CA ASP A 69 2.37 -11.93 -1.73
C ASP A 69 1.58 -10.62 -1.84
N PHE A 70 2.27 -9.49 -1.69
CA PHE A 70 1.71 -8.16 -1.94
C PHE A 70 1.22 -8.02 -3.39
N SER A 71 2.02 -8.41 -4.38
CA SER A 71 1.64 -8.35 -5.80
C SER A 71 0.39 -9.18 -6.09
N PHE A 72 0.23 -10.35 -5.47
CA PHE A 72 -1.00 -11.15 -5.59
C PHE A 72 -2.19 -10.48 -4.91
N ALA A 73 -2.00 -9.92 -3.71
CA ALA A 73 -3.07 -9.25 -2.97
C ALA A 73 -3.60 -8.00 -3.69
N VAL A 74 -2.74 -7.23 -4.37
CA VAL A 74 -3.17 -6.06 -5.14
C VAL A 74 -3.89 -6.48 -6.43
N GLN A 75 -3.38 -7.52 -7.09
CA GLN A 75 -3.97 -8.03 -8.33
C GLN A 75 -5.32 -8.72 -8.12
N SER A 76 -5.63 -9.24 -6.93
CA SER A 76 -6.96 -9.84 -6.65
C SER A 76 -8.09 -8.82 -6.54
N ILE A 77 -7.76 -7.53 -6.38
CA ILE A 77 -8.73 -6.42 -6.35
C ILE A 77 -8.75 -5.70 -7.71
N GLY A 78 -7.61 -5.65 -8.41
CA GLY A 78 -7.43 -4.90 -9.66
C GLY A 78 -7.56 -5.70 -10.96
N MET A 79 -7.64 -7.03 -10.90
CA MET A 79 -8.06 -7.90 -12.02
C MET A 79 -9.42 -8.52 -11.74
#